data_AF-A0A9W7G6C3-F1
#
_entry.id   AF-A0A9W7G6C3-F1
#
_cell.length_a   1.000
_cell.length_b   1.000
_cell.length_c   1.000
_cell.angle_alpha   90.00
_cell.angle_beta   90.00
_cell.angle_gamma   90.00
#
_symmetry.space_group_name_H-M   'P 1'
#
loop_
_entity.id
_entity.type
_entity.pdbx_description
1 polymer ?
#
loop_
_entity_poly.entity_id
_entity_poly.type
_entity_poly.pdbx_seq_one_letter_code
_entity_poly.pdbx_strand_id
1 'polypeptide(L)'
;MMILYILTSLLIPISLYSLSLHAPAVFKLLTSNPNALIDDLSLLSVLAVGLASGFTAATIMLGLTNANSSKKSSKKTKTFNSTATYPSLNYPLSEIAAAATEKDKFLASFPYLKSQLLDLMSSEGMPSDAVDWVSNMIQRNVLGGKLQRGTAVLSVQRTLKARELGRPMKEVKLTPLETARASVLGWAIEWLQAFFLVADDVMDDSETRRGEVCWYKRKEVGMIAINDSFLLESFIYSLLDIHYGDDEEMHGRLRDLFLDVTQKTEFGQLLDLTSQPQGGPIDLKRFTEDRYKQIVKYKTAFYTFYLPVAIGMITGGVRSSRAYQQAKKVCCIMGEYFQIQDDYLDCYGKPEDIGKVGTDIQDNKCSWLVVQALKDAGEKERKVLEKNYGSWDESKVKKVKELYTKMGLTDKFKRYEEESYEQIQRELDEVKELPREVFELLLKKIYKRSK
;
A
#
# COMPACT_ATOMS: atom_id res chain seq x y z
N MET A 1 -14.92 15.11 23.31
CA MET A 1 -15.03 13.67 23.68
C MET A 1 -14.04 12.74 22.96
N MET A 2 -13.01 13.24 22.26
CA MET A 2 -12.00 12.40 21.61
C MET A 2 -10.60 12.44 22.28
N ILE A 3 -10.39 13.37 23.21
CA ILE A 3 -9.17 13.45 24.05
C ILE A 3 -9.24 12.49 25.26
N LEU A 4 -10.45 12.06 25.65
CA LEU A 4 -10.66 11.15 26.78
C LEU A 4 -10.39 9.68 26.45
N TYR A 5 -10.41 9.29 25.17
CA TYR A 5 -10.24 7.90 24.72
C TYR A 5 -8.77 7.49 24.53
N ILE A 6 -7.89 8.48 24.31
CA ILE A 6 -6.44 8.25 24.16
C ILE A 6 -5.75 8.13 25.52
N LEU A 7 -6.27 8.79 26.56
CA LEU A 7 -5.75 8.66 27.93
C LEU A 7 -6.08 7.31 28.59
N THR A 8 -7.19 6.66 28.22
CA THR A 8 -7.61 5.37 28.80
C THR A 8 -6.84 4.17 28.26
N SER A 9 -6.21 4.27 27.09
CA SER A 9 -5.61 3.11 26.40
C SER A 9 -4.11 2.91 26.68
N LEU A 10 -3.44 3.94 27.22
CA LEU A 10 -2.00 3.92 27.51
C LEU A 10 -1.64 3.94 29.00
N LEU A 11 -2.59 4.23 29.91
CA LEU A 11 -2.34 4.30 31.37
C LEU A 11 -2.69 3.02 32.15
N ILE A 12 -3.39 2.07 31.53
CA ILE A 12 -3.78 0.81 32.19
C ILE A 12 -2.58 -0.14 32.44
N PRO A 13 -1.55 -0.23 31.57
CA PRO A 13 -0.40 -1.09 31.85
C PRO A 13 0.58 -0.50 32.88
N ILE A 14 0.61 0.84 33.04
CA ILE A 14 1.56 1.53 33.94
C ILE A 14 1.01 1.63 35.38
N SER A 15 -0.30 1.70 35.55
CA SER A 15 -0.95 1.85 36.87
C SER A 15 -1.02 0.56 37.70
N LEU A 16 -1.12 -0.61 37.06
CA LEU A 16 -1.14 -1.89 37.78
C LEU A 16 0.23 -2.26 38.37
N TYR A 17 1.33 -1.83 37.75
CA TYR A 17 2.69 -2.08 38.25
C TYR A 17 3.04 -1.21 39.47
N SER A 18 2.50 0.02 39.54
CA SER A 18 2.73 0.92 40.68
C SER A 18 1.85 0.58 41.90
N LEU A 19 0.65 0.03 41.70
CA LEU A 19 -0.25 -0.35 42.79
C LEU A 19 0.27 -1.55 43.61
N SER A 20 0.98 -2.51 42.98
CA SER A 20 1.48 -3.69 43.70
C SER A 20 2.68 -3.39 44.60
N LEU A 21 3.40 -2.30 44.36
CA LEU A 21 4.61 -1.93 45.11
C LEU A 21 4.31 -1.11 46.38
N HIS A 22 3.16 -0.45 46.48
CA HIS A 22 2.91 0.54 47.55
C HIS A 22 1.64 0.32 48.39
N ALA A 23 0.78 -0.64 48.05
CA ALA A 23 -0.47 -0.91 48.77
C ALA A 23 -0.31 -1.19 50.29
N PRO A 24 0.73 -1.92 50.77
CA PRO A 24 0.88 -2.16 52.21
C PRO A 24 1.29 -0.92 53.02
N ALA A 25 2.01 0.03 52.39
CA ALA A 25 2.50 1.23 53.06
C ALA A 25 1.38 2.28 53.24
N VAL A 26 0.52 2.42 52.24
CA VAL A 26 -0.62 3.37 52.27
C VAL A 26 -1.68 2.94 53.29
N PHE A 27 -1.96 1.64 53.39
CA PHE A 27 -2.93 1.11 54.37
C PHE A 27 -2.46 1.29 55.83
N LYS A 28 -1.15 1.22 56.07
CA LYS A 28 -0.54 1.41 57.40
C LYS A 28 -0.52 2.88 57.82
N LEU A 29 -0.44 3.81 56.86
CA LEU A 29 -0.48 5.26 57.11
C LEU A 29 -1.90 5.74 57.46
N LEU A 30 -2.90 5.28 56.72
CA LEU A 30 -4.32 5.66 56.90
C LEU A 30 -4.91 5.16 58.22
N THR A 31 -4.39 4.06 58.76
CA THR A 31 -4.86 3.47 60.03
C THR A 31 -4.18 4.07 61.27
N SER A 32 -3.05 4.77 61.11
CA SER A 32 -2.26 5.31 62.23
C SER A 32 -2.39 6.82 62.43
N ASN A 33 -2.81 7.59 61.41
CA ASN A 33 -3.05 9.03 61.55
C ASN A 33 -4.12 9.56 60.57
N PRO A 34 -5.40 9.65 60.97
CA PRO A 34 -6.51 10.03 60.08
C PRO A 34 -6.45 11.46 59.54
N ASN A 35 -5.62 12.33 60.12
CA ASN A 35 -5.54 13.77 59.78
C ASN A 35 -4.26 14.15 59.02
N ALA A 36 -3.38 13.20 58.70
CA ALA A 36 -2.18 13.48 57.89
C ALA A 36 -2.50 13.41 56.40
N LEU A 37 -3.27 14.38 55.89
CA LEU A 37 -3.62 14.45 54.46
C LEU A 37 -3.78 15.89 53.99
N ILE A 38 -2.80 16.74 54.29
CA ILE A 38 -2.59 18.03 53.63
C ILE A 38 -1.07 18.20 53.53
N ASP A 39 -0.52 17.95 52.34
CA ASP A 39 0.71 18.57 51.78
C ASP A 39 1.35 17.76 50.62
N ASP A 40 0.81 16.59 50.24
CA ASP A 40 1.38 15.80 49.13
C ASP A 40 0.39 15.58 47.97
N LEU A 41 0.63 16.25 46.84
CA LEU A 41 -0.19 16.16 45.61
C LEU A 41 -0.23 14.75 45.00
N SER A 42 0.72 13.88 45.33
CA SER A 42 0.79 12.51 44.81
C SER A 42 -0.30 11.59 45.38
N LEU A 43 -0.70 11.76 46.65
CA LEU A 43 -1.68 10.90 47.32
C LEU A 43 -3.14 11.19 46.90
N LEU A 44 -3.46 12.45 46.57
CA LEU A 44 -4.78 12.86 46.07
C LEU A 44 -5.13 12.19 44.74
N SER A 45 -4.13 11.92 43.89
CA SER A 45 -4.32 11.22 42.62
C SER A 45 -4.69 9.74 42.80
N VAL A 46 -4.17 9.09 43.84
CA VAL A 46 -4.43 7.68 44.15
C VAL A 46 -5.83 7.48 44.74
N LEU A 47 -6.29 8.41 45.60
CA LEU A 47 -7.64 8.39 46.17
C LEU A 47 -8.73 8.71 45.12
N ALA A 48 -8.46 9.59 44.17
CA ALA A 48 -9.39 9.89 43.06
C ALA A 48 -9.58 8.69 42.11
N VAL A 49 -8.52 7.89 41.88
CA VAL A 49 -8.58 6.66 41.09
C VAL A 49 -9.29 5.51 41.84
N GLY A 50 -9.18 5.48 43.18
CA GLY A 50 -9.88 4.52 44.04
C GLY A 50 -11.41 4.70 44.06
N LEU A 51 -11.89 5.95 44.05
CA LEU A 51 -13.33 6.23 44.04
C LEU A 51 -13.98 6.00 42.66
N ALA A 52 -13.23 6.18 41.56
CA ALA A 52 -13.70 5.91 40.20
C ALA A 52 -13.79 4.40 39.89
N SER A 53 -12.93 3.58 40.50
CA SER A 53 -12.93 2.12 40.30
C SER A 53 -14.02 1.38 41.10
N GLY A 54 -14.51 1.96 42.21
CA GLY A 54 -15.62 1.42 43.00
C GLY A 54 -16.98 1.45 42.28
N PHE A 55 -17.22 2.44 41.41
CA PHE A 55 -18.47 2.55 40.65
C PHE A 55 -18.57 1.54 39.48
N THR A 56 -17.42 1.14 38.92
CA THR A 56 -17.36 0.17 37.82
C THR A 56 -17.58 -1.26 38.31
N ALA A 57 -17.13 -1.60 39.52
CA ALA A 57 -17.30 -2.93 40.12
C ALA A 57 -18.78 -3.23 40.48
N ALA A 58 -19.53 -2.23 40.95
CA ALA A 58 -20.96 -2.37 41.26
C ALA A 58 -21.81 -2.64 40.00
N THR A 59 -21.43 -2.07 38.85
CA THR A 59 -22.14 -2.26 37.57
C THR A 59 -21.86 -3.64 36.97
N ILE A 60 -20.66 -4.20 37.18
CA ILE A 60 -20.30 -5.55 36.72
C ILE A 60 -20.95 -6.64 37.58
N MET A 61 -21.08 -6.43 38.90
CA MET A 61 -21.76 -7.38 39.80
C MET A 61 -23.28 -7.44 39.59
N LEU A 62 -23.92 -6.33 39.21
CA LEU A 62 -25.33 -6.31 38.80
C LEU A 62 -25.57 -6.95 37.42
N GLY A 63 -24.56 -6.95 36.53
CA GLY A 63 -24.62 -7.66 35.25
C GLY A 63 -24.41 -9.17 35.34
N LEU A 64 -23.66 -9.65 36.33
CA LEU A 64 -23.32 -11.07 36.49
C LEU A 64 -24.37 -11.90 37.25
N THR A 65 -25.28 -11.26 37.98
CA THR A 65 -26.39 -11.96 38.68
C THR A 65 -27.56 -12.33 37.75
N ASN A 66 -27.65 -11.74 36.55
CA ASN A 66 -28.67 -12.07 35.54
C ASN A 66 -28.24 -13.12 34.50
N ALA A 67 -27.01 -13.64 34.57
CA ALA A 67 -26.45 -14.52 33.54
C ALA A 67 -26.56 -16.03 33.85
N ASN A 68 -27.26 -16.44 34.91
CA ASN A 68 -27.45 -17.84 35.28
C ASN A 68 -28.93 -18.26 35.30
N SER A 69 -29.56 -18.30 34.13
CA SER A 69 -30.71 -19.20 33.92
C SER A 69 -30.94 -19.55 32.44
N SER A 70 -30.84 -20.85 32.16
CA SER A 70 -31.36 -21.59 31.01
C SER A 70 -30.55 -21.59 29.69
N LYS A 71 -29.87 -22.72 29.48
CA LYS A 71 -29.45 -23.26 28.18
C LYS A 71 -30.68 -23.69 27.39
N LYS A 72 -30.87 -23.15 26.18
CA LYS A 72 -31.43 -23.85 25.01
C LYS A 72 -30.92 -23.18 23.74
N SER A 73 -30.15 -23.95 22.97
CA SER A 73 -29.54 -23.56 21.70
C SER A 73 -30.62 -23.30 20.64
N SER A 74 -30.85 -22.03 20.30
CA SER A 74 -31.40 -21.63 19.01
C SER A 74 -30.34 -20.81 18.27
N LYS A 75 -29.90 -21.28 17.10
CA LYS A 75 -29.11 -20.49 16.15
C LYS A 75 -29.92 -19.23 15.79
N LYS A 76 -29.64 -18.11 16.44
CA LYS A 76 -30.02 -16.78 15.95
C LYS A 76 -28.81 -16.23 15.22
N THR A 77 -28.85 -16.34 13.91
CA THR A 77 -28.06 -15.53 12.98
C THR A 77 -28.26 -14.08 13.39
N LYS A 78 -27.21 -13.40 13.87
CA LYS A 78 -27.21 -11.93 13.93
C LYS A 78 -27.11 -11.47 12.48
N THR A 79 -28.24 -11.25 11.85
CA THR A 79 -28.33 -10.44 10.63
C THR A 79 -27.85 -9.04 10.99
N PHE A 80 -26.67 -8.66 10.50
CA PHE A 80 -26.37 -7.27 10.29
C PHE A 80 -27.36 -6.81 9.21
N ASN A 81 -28.34 -5.99 9.58
CA ASN A 81 -29.22 -5.35 8.60
C ASN A 81 -28.37 -4.33 7.83
N SER A 82 -27.61 -4.77 6.83
CA SER A 82 -27.21 -3.91 5.72
C SER A 82 -28.48 -3.60 4.94
N THR A 83 -29.05 -2.43 5.20
CA THR A 83 -30.16 -1.86 4.42
C THR A 83 -29.63 -1.01 3.26
N ALA A 84 -28.36 -1.16 2.90
CA ALA A 84 -27.84 -0.62 1.65
C ALA A 84 -28.41 -1.46 0.50
N THR A 85 -29.61 -1.12 0.03
CA THR A 85 -30.03 -1.45 -1.32
C THR A 85 -29.09 -0.70 -2.25
N TYR A 86 -28.07 -1.40 -2.78
CA TYR A 86 -27.20 -0.80 -3.78
C TYR A 86 -28.05 -0.37 -4.98
N PRO A 87 -27.93 0.88 -5.46
CA PRO A 87 -28.62 1.31 -6.66
C PRO A 87 -28.26 0.37 -7.81
N SER A 88 -29.16 0.23 -8.80
CA SER A 88 -28.82 -0.46 -10.04
C SER A 88 -27.52 0.11 -10.61
N LEU A 89 -26.50 -0.74 -10.77
CA LEU A 89 -25.19 -0.32 -11.28
C LEU A 89 -25.33 0.18 -12.72
N ASN A 90 -25.20 1.49 -12.91
CA ASN A 90 -25.39 2.17 -14.19
C ASN A 90 -24.04 2.48 -14.84
N TYR A 91 -23.32 1.43 -15.23
CA TYR A 91 -22.02 1.58 -15.89
C TYR A 91 -22.13 2.45 -17.17
N PRO A 92 -21.09 3.23 -17.52
CA PRO A 92 -21.05 4.04 -18.74
C PRO A 92 -20.78 3.19 -19.99
N LEU A 93 -21.70 2.27 -20.29
CA LEU A 93 -21.52 1.25 -21.33
C LEU A 93 -21.41 1.86 -22.73
N SER A 94 -22.10 2.98 -22.97
CA SER A 94 -22.09 3.65 -24.27
C SER A 94 -20.74 4.32 -24.56
N GLU A 95 -20.17 4.96 -23.54
CA GLU A 95 -18.88 5.62 -23.56
C GLU A 95 -17.74 4.60 -23.70
N ILE A 96 -17.83 3.49 -22.95
CA ILE A 96 -16.90 2.36 -23.07
C ILE A 96 -16.99 1.73 -24.47
N ALA A 97 -18.19 1.61 -25.05
CA ALA A 97 -18.34 1.06 -26.39
C ALA A 97 -17.76 1.99 -27.47
N ALA A 98 -17.91 3.31 -27.32
CA ALA A 98 -17.44 4.32 -28.26
C ALA A 98 -15.92 4.57 -28.18
N ALA A 99 -15.27 4.27 -27.06
CA ALA A 99 -13.85 4.51 -26.85
C ALA A 99 -12.94 3.68 -27.79
N ALA A 100 -11.93 4.35 -28.36
CA ALA A 100 -11.09 3.80 -29.43
C ALA A 100 -10.08 2.75 -28.94
N THR A 101 -9.39 3.02 -27.83
CA THR A 101 -8.36 2.14 -27.28
C THR A 101 -8.78 1.48 -25.96
N GLU A 102 -8.10 0.41 -25.55
CA GLU A 102 -8.33 -0.23 -24.24
C GLU A 102 -8.07 0.73 -23.07
N LYS A 103 -7.11 1.65 -23.22
CA LYS A 103 -6.84 2.69 -22.22
C LYS A 103 -7.99 3.70 -22.17
N ASP A 104 -8.54 4.11 -23.31
CA ASP A 104 -9.67 5.05 -23.35
C ASP A 104 -10.92 4.42 -22.73
N LYS A 105 -11.14 3.12 -22.94
CA LYS A 105 -12.21 2.35 -22.29
C LYS A 105 -12.08 2.30 -20.78
N PHE A 106 -10.86 2.07 -20.29
CA PHE A 106 -10.55 2.10 -18.87
C PHE A 106 -10.81 3.50 -18.29
N LEU A 107 -10.36 4.56 -18.98
CA LEU A 107 -10.58 5.95 -18.62
C LEU A 107 -12.06 6.35 -18.60
N ALA A 108 -12.87 5.83 -19.53
CA ALA A 108 -14.30 6.11 -19.60
C ALA A 108 -15.07 5.68 -18.33
N SER A 109 -14.53 4.73 -17.56
CA SER A 109 -15.13 4.30 -16.29
C SER A 109 -14.83 5.25 -15.12
N PHE A 110 -13.76 6.04 -15.19
CA PHE A 110 -13.27 6.84 -14.06
C PHE A 110 -14.28 7.86 -13.52
N PRO A 111 -14.96 8.69 -14.35
CA PRO A 111 -15.90 9.69 -13.83
C PRO A 111 -17.04 9.05 -13.05
N TYR A 112 -17.53 7.91 -13.54
CA TYR A 112 -18.58 7.14 -12.88
C TYR A 112 -18.14 6.62 -11.50
N LEU A 113 -16.98 5.95 -11.43
CA LEU A 113 -16.47 5.41 -10.16
C LEU A 113 -16.16 6.53 -9.15
N LYS A 114 -15.58 7.64 -9.62
CA LYS A 114 -15.36 8.83 -8.79
C LYS A 114 -16.69 9.37 -8.25
N SER A 115 -17.71 9.52 -9.09
CA SER A 115 -19.02 10.04 -8.66
C SER A 115 -19.65 9.16 -7.59
N GLN A 116 -19.56 7.82 -7.71
CA GLN A 116 -20.11 6.90 -6.70
C GLN A 116 -19.47 7.10 -5.31
N LEU A 117 -18.17 7.36 -5.26
CA LEU A 117 -17.48 7.63 -3.99
C LEU A 117 -17.89 8.99 -3.39
N LEU A 118 -18.09 10.00 -4.23
CA LEU A 118 -18.55 11.32 -3.78
C LEU A 118 -20.02 11.29 -3.34
N ASP A 119 -20.86 10.52 -4.03
CA ASP A 119 -22.25 10.28 -3.67
C ASP A 119 -22.35 9.53 -2.33
N LEU A 120 -21.47 8.54 -2.09
CA LEU A 120 -21.35 7.87 -0.80
C LEU A 120 -21.08 8.89 0.33
N MET A 121 -20.08 9.76 0.16
CA MET A 121 -19.81 10.82 1.13
C MET A 121 -21.00 11.75 1.35
N SER A 122 -21.67 12.16 0.27
CA SER A 122 -22.85 13.02 0.34
C SER A 122 -24.01 12.35 1.07
N SER A 123 -24.19 11.04 0.88
CA SER A 123 -25.22 10.24 1.55
C SER A 123 -24.99 10.10 3.05
N GLU A 124 -23.73 10.15 3.49
CA GLU A 124 -23.32 10.20 4.91
C GLU A 124 -23.44 11.62 5.51
N GLY A 125 -23.99 12.58 4.76
CA GLY A 125 -24.21 13.95 5.21
C GLY A 125 -22.95 14.81 5.25
N MET A 126 -21.91 14.45 4.49
CA MET A 126 -20.70 15.28 4.39
C MET A 126 -21.01 16.63 3.74
N PRO A 127 -20.44 17.74 4.24
CA PRO A 127 -20.64 19.06 3.65
C PRO A 127 -19.94 19.16 2.29
N SER A 128 -20.44 20.05 1.42
CA SER A 128 -20.00 20.14 0.02
C SER A 128 -18.52 20.47 -0.14
N ASP A 129 -17.95 21.27 0.76
CA ASP A 129 -16.52 21.62 0.76
C ASP A 129 -15.61 20.39 1.00
N ALA A 130 -16.04 19.46 1.87
CA ALA A 130 -15.32 18.20 2.08
C ALA A 130 -15.43 17.26 0.88
N VAL A 131 -16.59 17.21 0.22
CA VAL A 131 -16.79 16.44 -1.02
C VAL A 131 -15.94 17.02 -2.16
N ASP A 132 -15.90 18.34 -2.30
CA ASP A 132 -15.08 19.04 -3.29
C ASP A 132 -13.57 18.81 -3.05
N TRP A 133 -13.14 18.80 -1.78
CA TRP A 133 -11.77 18.44 -1.40
C TRP A 133 -11.39 17.06 -1.91
N VAL A 134 -12.20 16.05 -1.58
CA VAL A 134 -11.96 14.66 -1.99
C VAL A 134 -12.02 14.51 -3.52
N SER A 135 -12.95 15.21 -4.18
CA SER A 135 -13.04 15.23 -5.64
C SER A 135 -11.74 15.73 -6.28
N ASN A 136 -11.16 16.82 -5.76
CA ASN A 136 -9.88 17.36 -6.21
C ASN A 136 -8.72 16.41 -5.88
N MET A 137 -8.68 15.87 -4.67
CA MET A 137 -7.65 14.92 -4.21
C MET A 137 -7.61 13.66 -5.09
N ILE A 138 -8.77 13.07 -5.41
CA ILE A 138 -8.88 11.91 -6.31
C ILE A 138 -8.41 12.29 -7.73
N GLN A 139 -8.91 13.41 -8.27
CA GLN A 139 -8.55 13.87 -9.61
C GLN A 139 -7.03 14.02 -9.74
N ARG A 140 -6.40 14.53 -8.69
CA ARG A 140 -4.99 14.80 -8.62
C ARG A 140 -4.15 13.52 -8.53
N ASN A 141 -4.45 12.68 -7.54
CA ASN A 141 -3.51 11.63 -7.13
C ASN A 141 -3.71 10.31 -7.87
N VAL A 142 -4.90 10.07 -8.43
CA VAL A 142 -5.16 8.82 -9.15
C VAL A 142 -4.83 8.94 -10.65
N LEU A 143 -5.09 10.11 -11.27
CA LEU A 143 -4.80 10.34 -12.69
C LEU A 143 -3.36 10.81 -12.96
N GLY A 144 -3.01 10.94 -14.24
CA GLY A 144 -1.69 11.41 -14.69
C GLY A 144 -0.63 10.31 -14.81
N GLY A 145 -0.89 9.12 -14.27
CA GLY A 145 -0.04 7.95 -14.46
C GLY A 145 -0.21 7.27 -15.83
N LYS A 146 0.60 6.25 -16.08
CA LYS A 146 0.47 5.40 -17.28
C LYS A 146 -0.70 4.42 -17.22
N LEU A 147 -1.26 4.20 -16.02
CA LEU A 147 -2.37 3.28 -15.74
C LEU A 147 -2.07 1.82 -16.14
N GLN A 148 -0.79 1.43 -16.06
CA GLN A 148 -0.35 0.10 -16.50
C GLN A 148 -0.87 -1.01 -15.59
N ARG A 149 -1.01 -0.74 -14.28
CA ARG A 149 -1.50 -1.72 -13.29
C ARG A 149 -3.00 -1.96 -13.49
N GLY A 150 -3.78 -0.90 -13.63
CA GLY A 150 -5.21 -0.98 -13.88
C GLY A 150 -5.53 -1.63 -15.22
N THR A 151 -4.88 -1.21 -16.30
CA THR A 151 -5.09 -1.81 -17.65
C THR A 151 -4.58 -3.25 -17.74
N ALA A 152 -3.64 -3.68 -16.88
CA ALA A 152 -3.22 -5.07 -16.82
C ALA A 152 -4.38 -6.01 -16.45
N VAL A 153 -5.32 -5.59 -15.60
CA VAL A 153 -6.50 -6.40 -15.25
C VAL A 153 -7.33 -6.72 -16.49
N LEU A 154 -7.61 -5.72 -17.33
CA LEU A 154 -8.35 -5.88 -18.58
C LEU A 154 -7.62 -6.82 -19.55
N SER A 155 -6.30 -6.65 -19.66
CA SER A 155 -5.46 -7.51 -20.48
C SER A 155 -5.50 -8.96 -20.01
N VAL A 156 -5.35 -9.23 -18.71
CA VAL A 156 -5.40 -10.59 -18.13
C VAL A 156 -6.75 -11.23 -18.39
N GLN A 157 -7.86 -10.53 -18.11
CA GLN A 157 -9.21 -11.06 -18.35
C GLN A 157 -9.45 -11.40 -19.82
N ARG A 158 -9.02 -10.52 -20.74
CA ARG A 158 -9.12 -10.78 -22.17
C ARG A 158 -8.31 -12.02 -22.57
N THR A 159 -7.11 -12.21 -22.02
CA THR A 159 -6.29 -13.40 -22.29
C THR A 159 -6.97 -14.68 -21.80
N LEU A 160 -7.52 -14.66 -20.58
CA LEU A 160 -8.22 -15.83 -20.03
C LEU A 160 -9.49 -16.17 -20.82
N LYS A 161 -10.28 -15.16 -21.19
CA LYS A 161 -11.44 -15.33 -22.08
C LYS A 161 -11.04 -15.89 -23.45
N ALA A 162 -9.91 -15.44 -24.00
CA ALA A 162 -9.43 -15.95 -25.27
C ALA A 162 -9.05 -17.43 -25.20
N ARG A 163 -8.40 -17.85 -24.10
CA ARG A 163 -8.12 -19.26 -23.82
C ARG A 163 -9.38 -20.09 -23.68
N GLU A 164 -10.38 -19.61 -22.94
CA GLU A 164 -11.67 -20.29 -22.77
C GLU A 164 -12.37 -20.49 -24.12
N LEU A 165 -12.35 -19.48 -24.99
CA LEU A 165 -12.94 -19.55 -26.33
C LEU A 165 -12.09 -20.33 -27.34
N GLY A 166 -10.87 -20.74 -27.00
CA GLY A 166 -9.93 -21.37 -27.94
C GLY A 166 -9.52 -20.46 -29.10
N ARG A 167 -9.48 -19.15 -28.89
CA ARG A 167 -9.22 -18.14 -29.94
C ARG A 167 -7.97 -17.32 -29.65
N PRO A 168 -7.28 -16.81 -30.68
CA PRO A 168 -6.18 -15.86 -30.48
C PRO A 168 -6.66 -14.60 -29.74
N MET A 169 -5.90 -14.16 -28.74
CA MET A 169 -6.25 -12.99 -27.90
C MET A 169 -6.57 -11.73 -28.72
N LYS A 170 -5.85 -11.50 -29.83
CA LYS A 170 -6.05 -10.36 -30.73
C LYS A 170 -7.46 -10.30 -31.35
N GLU A 171 -8.18 -11.41 -31.40
CA GLU A 171 -9.52 -11.52 -31.97
C GLU A 171 -10.63 -11.46 -30.92
N VAL A 172 -10.26 -11.50 -29.63
CA VAL A 172 -11.20 -11.51 -28.52
C VAL A 172 -11.25 -10.12 -27.90
N LYS A 173 -12.47 -9.61 -27.74
CA LYS A 173 -12.73 -8.34 -27.06
C LYS A 173 -13.60 -8.60 -25.84
N LEU A 174 -13.35 -7.86 -24.78
CA LEU A 174 -14.29 -7.75 -23.68
C LEU A 174 -15.52 -6.97 -24.16
N THR A 175 -16.70 -7.39 -23.73
CA THR A 175 -17.92 -6.61 -23.89
C THR A 175 -17.81 -5.30 -23.08
N PRO A 176 -18.65 -4.28 -23.35
CA PRO A 176 -18.66 -3.07 -22.53
C PRO A 176 -18.88 -3.35 -21.03
N LEU A 177 -19.76 -4.31 -20.70
CA LEU A 177 -20.03 -4.69 -19.31
C LEU A 177 -18.84 -5.40 -18.66
N GLU A 178 -18.22 -6.36 -19.34
CA GLU A 178 -16.99 -7.02 -18.85
C GLU A 178 -15.88 -5.99 -18.64
N THR A 179 -15.72 -5.07 -19.60
CA THR A 179 -14.74 -3.99 -19.51
C THR A 179 -15.02 -3.08 -18.31
N ALA A 180 -16.28 -2.71 -18.06
CA ALA A 180 -16.65 -1.87 -16.92
C ALA A 180 -16.32 -2.56 -15.58
N ARG A 181 -16.71 -3.84 -15.43
CA ARG A 181 -16.40 -4.62 -14.22
C ARG A 181 -14.90 -4.79 -14.00
N ALA A 182 -14.14 -5.12 -15.06
CA ALA A 182 -12.68 -5.17 -15.01
C ALA A 182 -12.08 -3.82 -14.60
N SER A 183 -12.65 -2.73 -15.11
CA SER A 183 -12.18 -1.37 -14.85
C SER A 183 -12.39 -0.95 -13.40
N VAL A 184 -13.46 -1.39 -12.72
CA VAL A 184 -13.63 -1.18 -11.26
C VAL A 184 -12.39 -1.69 -10.52
N LEU A 185 -11.99 -2.94 -10.77
CA LEU A 185 -10.86 -3.55 -10.09
C LEU A 185 -9.52 -2.96 -10.53
N GLY A 186 -9.39 -2.60 -11.81
CA GLY A 186 -8.22 -1.88 -12.30
C GLY A 186 -8.06 -0.51 -11.63
N TRP A 187 -9.15 0.24 -11.45
CA TRP A 187 -9.14 1.52 -10.74
C TRP A 187 -8.89 1.35 -9.25
N ALA A 188 -9.42 0.31 -8.61
CA ALA A 188 -9.07 -0.03 -7.23
C ALA A 188 -7.54 -0.20 -7.04
N ILE A 189 -6.83 -0.80 -8.01
CA ILE A 189 -5.36 -0.88 -7.96
C ILE A 189 -4.70 0.48 -8.16
N GLU A 190 -5.23 1.34 -9.03
CA GLU A 190 -4.69 2.69 -9.24
C GLU A 190 -4.95 3.60 -8.02
N TRP A 191 -6.07 3.41 -7.30
CA TRP A 191 -6.32 4.03 -5.98
C TRP A 191 -5.35 3.50 -4.92
N LEU A 192 -5.08 2.19 -4.90
CA LEU A 192 -4.07 1.61 -4.01
C LEU A 192 -2.68 2.20 -4.28
N GLN A 193 -2.32 2.34 -5.54
CA GLN A 193 -1.08 3.00 -5.90
C GLN A 193 -1.08 4.47 -5.47
N ALA A 194 -2.18 5.20 -5.65
CA ALA A 194 -2.30 6.59 -5.21
C ALA A 194 -2.14 6.73 -3.69
N PHE A 195 -2.74 5.82 -2.91
CA PHE A 195 -2.52 5.72 -1.46
C PHE A 195 -1.04 5.61 -1.14
N PHE A 196 -0.35 4.61 -1.71
CA PHE A 196 1.07 4.44 -1.45
C PHE A 196 1.90 5.64 -1.86
N LEU A 197 1.64 6.23 -3.03
CA LEU A 197 2.42 7.38 -3.52
C LEU A 197 2.22 8.64 -2.67
N VAL A 198 0.99 8.93 -2.23
CA VAL A 198 0.74 10.10 -1.37
C VAL A 198 1.45 9.95 -0.02
N ALA A 199 1.43 8.75 0.56
CA ALA A 199 2.14 8.47 1.82
C ALA A 199 3.67 8.44 1.63
N ASP A 200 4.16 7.77 0.58
CA ASP A 200 5.59 7.65 0.24
C ASP A 200 6.21 9.01 -0.03
N ASP A 201 5.52 9.88 -0.78
CA ASP A 201 5.99 11.25 -1.06
C ASP A 201 6.21 12.05 0.25
N VAL A 202 5.38 11.83 1.28
CA VAL A 202 5.55 12.45 2.62
C VAL A 202 6.73 11.83 3.36
N MET A 203 6.85 10.49 3.36
CA MET A 203 7.90 9.78 4.08
C MET A 203 9.29 10.04 3.50
N ASP A 204 9.36 10.27 2.19
CA ASP A 204 10.60 10.47 1.43
C ASP A 204 10.91 11.95 1.17
N ASP A 205 10.13 12.89 1.73
CA ASP A 205 10.25 14.34 1.49
C ASP A 205 10.34 14.70 -0.02
N SER A 206 9.59 13.98 -0.86
CA SER A 206 9.62 14.15 -2.32
C SER A 206 9.04 15.50 -2.76
N GLU A 207 9.68 16.12 -3.77
CA GLU A 207 9.25 17.43 -4.30
C GLU A 207 8.18 17.33 -5.39
N THR A 208 8.36 16.39 -6.34
CA THR A 208 7.50 16.27 -7.52
C THR A 208 7.12 14.82 -7.82
N ARG A 209 5.88 14.63 -8.28
CA ARG A 209 5.30 13.37 -8.72
C ARG A 209 4.50 13.58 -10.00
N ARG A 210 4.76 12.75 -11.02
CA ARG A 210 4.07 12.79 -12.34
C ARG A 210 4.15 14.16 -13.02
N GLY A 211 5.32 14.81 -12.91
CA GLY A 211 5.58 16.11 -13.54
C GLY A 211 5.00 17.31 -12.79
N GLU A 212 4.45 17.11 -11.59
CA GLU A 212 3.88 18.20 -10.80
C GLU A 212 4.25 18.09 -9.32
N VAL A 213 4.01 19.15 -8.54
CA VAL A 213 4.32 19.18 -7.09
C VAL A 213 3.54 18.08 -6.36
N CYS A 214 4.23 17.38 -5.45
CA CYS A 214 3.65 16.34 -4.59
C CYS A 214 2.46 16.87 -3.78
N TRP A 215 1.46 16.02 -3.52
CA TRP A 215 0.20 16.44 -2.90
C TRP A 215 0.40 17.19 -1.57
N TYR A 216 1.23 16.65 -0.67
CA TYR A 216 1.51 17.23 0.64
C TYR A 216 2.32 18.54 0.60
N LYS A 217 3.05 18.81 -0.51
CA LYS A 217 3.81 20.05 -0.70
C LYS A 217 2.92 21.22 -1.14
N ARG A 218 1.66 20.97 -1.52
CA ARG A 218 0.71 22.05 -1.78
C ARG A 218 0.40 22.81 -0.49
N LYS A 219 0.42 24.14 -0.57
CA LYS A 219 0.30 25.05 0.58
C LYS A 219 -0.98 24.81 1.39
N GLU A 220 -2.07 24.50 0.70
CA GLU A 220 -3.39 24.25 1.26
C GLU A 220 -3.54 22.83 1.83
N VAL A 221 -2.67 21.88 1.47
CA VAL A 221 -2.76 20.46 1.85
C VAL A 221 -1.88 20.15 3.07
N GLY A 222 -0.57 20.35 2.96
CA GLY A 222 0.35 19.97 4.03
C GLY A 222 0.17 18.51 4.49
N MET A 223 0.13 18.29 5.80
CA MET A 223 -0.01 16.95 6.40
C MET A 223 -1.44 16.38 6.35
N ILE A 224 -2.43 17.12 5.84
CA ILE A 224 -3.76 16.55 5.54
C ILE A 224 -3.62 15.37 4.56
N ALA A 225 -2.57 15.41 3.71
CA ALA A 225 -2.17 14.33 2.83
C ALA A 225 -2.09 12.94 3.50
N ILE A 226 -1.75 12.86 4.79
CA ILE A 226 -1.73 11.59 5.53
C ILE A 226 -3.14 11.00 5.59
N ASN A 227 -4.13 11.79 6.01
CA ASN A 227 -5.52 11.34 6.06
C ASN A 227 -6.08 11.09 4.64
N ASP A 228 -5.72 11.92 3.67
CA ASP A 228 -6.11 11.72 2.29
C ASP A 228 -5.60 10.38 1.73
N SER A 229 -4.40 9.94 2.15
CA SER A 229 -3.87 8.62 1.81
C SER A 229 -4.76 7.50 2.37
N PHE A 230 -5.23 7.61 3.62
CA PHE A 230 -6.13 6.61 4.22
C PHE A 230 -7.50 6.57 3.53
N LEU A 231 -8.00 7.71 3.06
CA LEU A 231 -9.23 7.77 2.26
C LEU A 231 -9.05 7.07 0.91
N LEU A 232 -7.92 7.28 0.23
CA LEU A 232 -7.61 6.58 -1.02
C LEU A 232 -7.61 5.06 -0.84
N GLU A 233 -7.06 4.55 0.26
CA GLU A 233 -7.14 3.12 0.58
C GLU A 233 -8.58 2.69 0.88
N SER A 234 -9.28 3.42 1.75
CA SER A 234 -10.64 3.07 2.19
C SER A 234 -11.63 2.99 1.02
N PHE A 235 -11.50 3.87 0.02
CA PHE A 235 -12.34 3.86 -1.17
C PHE A 235 -12.21 2.62 -2.04
N ILE A 236 -11.09 1.89 -1.94
CA ILE A 236 -10.95 0.58 -2.60
C ILE A 236 -12.05 -0.35 -2.11
N TYR A 237 -12.22 -0.45 -0.79
CA TYR A 237 -13.20 -1.34 -0.18
C TYR A 237 -14.62 -0.87 -0.43
N SER A 238 -14.87 0.44 -0.45
CA SER A 238 -16.16 1.00 -0.89
C SER A 238 -16.50 0.58 -2.32
N LEU A 239 -15.55 0.63 -3.25
CA LEU A 239 -15.77 0.15 -4.62
C LEU A 239 -16.03 -1.37 -4.67
N LEU A 240 -15.33 -2.16 -3.84
CA LEU A 240 -15.59 -3.60 -3.77
C LEU A 240 -16.99 -3.90 -3.22
N ASP A 241 -17.40 -3.22 -2.15
CA ASP A 241 -18.73 -3.37 -1.56
C ASP A 241 -19.83 -3.02 -2.58
N ILE A 242 -19.70 -1.89 -3.27
CA ILE A 242 -20.68 -1.40 -4.26
C ILE A 242 -20.80 -2.34 -5.47
N HIS A 243 -19.67 -2.84 -5.99
CA HIS A 243 -19.67 -3.54 -7.28
C HIS A 243 -19.65 -5.07 -7.20
N TYR A 244 -19.25 -5.60 -6.05
CA TYR A 244 -19.06 -7.03 -5.82
C TYR A 244 -19.73 -7.54 -4.55
N GLY A 245 -20.32 -6.68 -3.71
CA GLY A 245 -20.91 -7.07 -2.42
C GLY A 245 -22.02 -8.12 -2.50
N ASP A 246 -22.73 -8.23 -3.63
CA ASP A 246 -23.77 -9.25 -3.85
C ASP A 246 -23.21 -10.67 -4.08
N ASP A 247 -21.93 -10.80 -4.44
CA ASP A 247 -21.23 -12.07 -4.61
C ASP A 247 -20.25 -12.27 -3.45
N GLU A 248 -20.73 -12.90 -2.38
CA GLU A 248 -19.98 -13.08 -1.12
C GLU A 248 -18.61 -13.74 -1.35
N GLU A 249 -18.54 -14.74 -2.23
CA GLU A 249 -17.31 -15.47 -2.51
C GLU A 249 -16.31 -14.61 -3.29
N MET A 250 -16.76 -13.96 -4.37
CA MET A 250 -15.89 -13.10 -5.16
C MET A 250 -15.43 -11.89 -4.36
N HIS A 251 -16.35 -11.26 -3.63
CA HIS A 251 -16.06 -10.14 -2.75
C HIS A 251 -15.01 -10.50 -1.69
N GLY A 252 -15.20 -11.60 -0.97
CA GLY A 252 -14.26 -12.08 0.04
C GLY A 252 -12.86 -12.31 -0.54
N ARG A 253 -12.76 -12.99 -1.69
CA ARG A 253 -11.47 -13.25 -2.34
C ARG A 253 -10.77 -11.97 -2.82
N LEU A 254 -11.50 -11.01 -3.35
CA LEU A 254 -10.94 -9.73 -3.79
C LEU A 254 -10.45 -8.91 -2.59
N ARG A 255 -11.28 -8.77 -1.56
CA ARG A 255 -10.94 -8.02 -0.34
C ARG A 255 -9.71 -8.61 0.35
N ASP A 256 -9.68 -9.94 0.54
CA ASP A 256 -8.56 -10.62 1.18
C ASP A 256 -7.26 -10.45 0.37
N LEU A 257 -7.33 -10.47 -0.97
CA LEU A 257 -6.17 -10.23 -1.82
C LEU A 257 -5.66 -8.78 -1.73
N PHE A 258 -6.56 -7.79 -1.74
CA PHE A 258 -6.17 -6.39 -1.57
C PHE A 258 -5.51 -6.15 -0.21
N LEU A 259 -6.08 -6.67 0.89
CA LEU A 259 -5.49 -6.56 2.23
C LEU A 259 -4.13 -7.26 2.32
N ASP A 260 -4.03 -8.49 1.81
CA ASP A 260 -2.80 -9.30 1.82
C ASP A 260 -1.64 -8.63 1.06
N VAL A 261 -1.94 -8.02 -0.08
CA VAL A 261 -0.97 -7.28 -0.88
C VAL A 261 -0.62 -5.93 -0.25
N THR A 262 -1.61 -5.22 0.32
CA THR A 262 -1.38 -3.94 0.98
C THR A 262 -0.39 -4.10 2.13
N GLN A 263 -0.64 -5.07 3.02
CA GLN A 263 0.26 -5.39 4.12
C GLN A 263 1.67 -5.79 3.65
N LYS A 264 1.77 -6.53 2.54
CA LYS A 264 3.07 -6.87 1.94
C LYS A 264 3.81 -5.62 1.48
N THR A 265 3.12 -4.70 0.82
CA THR A 265 3.73 -3.45 0.39
C THR A 265 4.18 -2.59 1.57
N GLU A 266 3.39 -2.54 2.64
CA GLU A 266 3.80 -1.87 3.90
C GLU A 266 5.01 -2.54 4.56
N PHE A 267 5.12 -3.88 4.56
CA PHE A 267 6.33 -4.56 5.02
C PHE A 267 7.55 -4.20 4.16
N GLY A 268 7.37 -4.07 2.85
CA GLY A 268 8.40 -3.57 1.95
C GLY A 268 8.81 -2.14 2.28
N GLN A 269 7.84 -1.27 2.53
CA GLN A 269 8.08 0.12 2.93
C GLN A 269 8.81 0.21 4.27
N LEU A 270 8.43 -0.60 5.24
CA LEU A 270 9.13 -0.70 6.52
C LEU A 270 10.59 -1.11 6.31
N LEU A 271 10.85 -2.12 5.47
CA LEU A 271 12.21 -2.53 5.16
C LEU A 271 12.99 -1.42 4.46
N ASP A 272 12.39 -0.68 3.54
CA ASP A 272 13.01 0.46 2.85
C ASP A 272 13.44 1.53 3.87
N LEU A 273 12.48 2.06 4.63
CA LEU A 273 12.68 3.13 5.60
C LEU A 273 13.62 2.76 6.76
N THR A 274 13.64 1.49 7.17
CA THR A 274 14.52 1.00 8.24
C THR A 274 15.86 0.47 7.74
N SER A 275 16.19 0.69 6.46
CA SER A 275 17.49 0.30 5.92
C SER A 275 18.65 1.04 6.57
N GLN A 276 18.36 2.16 7.25
CA GLN A 276 19.31 2.97 7.98
C GLN A 276 18.82 3.25 9.41
N PRO A 277 19.74 3.48 10.36
CA PRO A 277 19.39 3.97 11.69
C PRO A 277 18.74 5.35 11.60
N GLN A 278 17.50 5.47 12.08
CA GLN A 278 16.78 6.76 12.11
C GLN A 278 17.50 7.74 13.05
N GLY A 279 17.93 8.88 12.52
CA GLY A 279 18.68 9.90 13.26
C GLY A 279 20.10 9.49 13.69
N GLY A 280 20.62 8.35 13.21
CA GLY A 280 21.97 7.86 13.51
C GLY A 280 22.99 8.21 12.42
N PRO A 281 24.28 7.88 12.63
CA PRO A 281 25.28 7.99 11.58
C PRO A 281 24.94 7.05 10.40
N ILE A 282 25.43 7.40 9.21
CA ILE A 282 25.32 6.56 8.01
C ILE A 282 25.89 5.16 8.32
N ASP A 283 25.10 4.11 8.09
CA ASP A 283 25.46 2.71 8.35
C ASP A 283 25.11 1.82 7.16
N LEU A 284 26.01 1.75 6.18
CA LEU A 284 25.80 0.99 4.95
C LEU A 284 25.81 -0.55 5.15
N LYS A 285 25.98 -1.07 6.38
CA LYS A 285 26.06 -2.53 6.62
C LYS A 285 24.78 -3.28 6.26
N ARG A 286 23.63 -2.61 6.30
CA ARG A 286 22.33 -3.21 5.93
C ARG A 286 22.08 -3.20 4.41
N PHE A 287 22.92 -2.53 3.62
CA PHE A 287 22.77 -2.46 2.16
C PHE A 287 23.33 -3.74 1.51
N THR A 288 22.61 -4.84 1.73
CA THR A 288 22.94 -6.17 1.22
C THR A 288 21.98 -6.59 0.11
N GLU A 289 22.44 -7.52 -0.75
CA GLU A 289 21.58 -8.08 -1.81
C GLU A 289 20.32 -8.73 -1.25
N ASP A 290 20.42 -9.44 -0.12
CA ASP A 290 19.27 -10.08 0.52
C ASP A 290 18.25 -9.06 1.01
N ARG A 291 18.70 -7.97 1.67
CA ARG A 291 17.78 -6.92 2.13
C ARG A 291 17.12 -6.25 0.95
N TYR A 292 17.88 -5.88 -0.07
CA TYR A 292 17.36 -5.27 -1.29
C TYR A 292 16.29 -6.14 -1.95
N LYS A 293 16.57 -7.43 -2.16
CA LYS A 293 15.59 -8.37 -2.73
C LYS A 293 14.29 -8.45 -1.93
N GLN A 294 14.35 -8.41 -0.59
CA GLN A 294 13.14 -8.37 0.23
C GLN A 294 12.39 -7.04 0.07
N ILE A 295 13.09 -5.90 0.10
CA ILE A 295 12.49 -4.57 -0.12
C ILE A 295 11.72 -4.58 -1.43
N VAL A 296 12.39 -4.92 -2.53
CA VAL A 296 11.79 -4.86 -3.87
C VAL A 296 10.63 -5.83 -4.04
N LYS A 297 10.79 -7.07 -3.57
CA LYS A 297 9.74 -8.09 -3.64
C LYS A 297 8.47 -7.59 -2.95
N TYR A 298 8.59 -7.04 -1.76
CA TYR A 298 7.45 -6.63 -0.94
C TYR A 298 6.91 -5.25 -1.32
N LYS A 299 7.77 -4.23 -1.41
CA LYS A 299 7.42 -2.84 -1.72
C LYS A 299 6.83 -2.72 -3.12
N THR A 300 7.35 -3.48 -4.10
CA THR A 300 7.02 -3.23 -5.51
C THR A 300 6.35 -4.41 -6.20
N ALA A 301 6.91 -5.61 -6.10
CA ALA A 301 6.51 -6.71 -6.98
C ALA A 301 5.07 -7.19 -6.75
N PHE A 302 4.62 -7.29 -5.48
CA PHE A 302 3.28 -7.77 -5.16
C PHE A 302 2.19 -6.87 -5.73
N TYR A 303 2.17 -5.57 -5.39
CA TYR A 303 1.09 -4.68 -5.85
C TYR A 303 1.21 -4.28 -7.32
N THR A 304 2.44 -4.24 -7.87
CA THR A 304 2.66 -3.80 -9.26
C THR A 304 2.38 -4.90 -10.28
N PHE A 305 2.76 -6.14 -9.99
CA PHE A 305 2.66 -7.24 -10.96
C PHE A 305 1.71 -8.34 -10.50
N TYR A 306 1.87 -8.84 -9.27
CA TYR A 306 1.07 -9.98 -8.83
C TYR A 306 -0.40 -9.62 -8.65
N LEU A 307 -0.71 -8.48 -8.03
CA LEU A 307 -2.09 -8.06 -7.75
C LEU A 307 -2.95 -7.92 -9.02
N PRO A 308 -2.55 -7.21 -10.08
CA PRO A 308 -3.32 -7.16 -11.32
C PRO A 308 -3.57 -8.54 -11.95
N VAL A 309 -2.55 -9.41 -11.96
CA VAL A 309 -2.66 -10.77 -12.50
C VAL A 309 -3.60 -11.62 -11.66
N ALA A 310 -3.43 -11.60 -10.34
CA ALA A 310 -4.24 -12.38 -9.39
C ALA A 310 -5.71 -11.93 -9.39
N ILE A 311 -5.99 -10.63 -9.52
CA ILE A 311 -7.35 -10.10 -9.71
C ILE A 311 -7.97 -10.62 -11.02
N GLY A 312 -7.22 -10.57 -12.11
CA GLY A 312 -7.66 -11.12 -13.39
C GLY A 312 -7.91 -12.64 -13.31
N MET A 313 -7.10 -13.37 -12.56
CA MET A 313 -7.29 -14.80 -12.28
C MET A 313 -8.53 -15.09 -11.43
N ILE A 314 -8.80 -14.31 -10.38
CA ILE A 314 -10.00 -14.46 -9.53
C ILE A 314 -11.25 -14.29 -10.38
N THR A 315 -11.31 -13.20 -11.15
CA THR A 315 -12.46 -12.85 -11.98
C THR A 315 -12.60 -13.74 -13.22
N GLY A 316 -11.50 -14.30 -13.74
CA GLY A 316 -11.50 -15.32 -14.78
C GLY A 316 -11.76 -16.75 -14.28
N GLY A 317 -12.21 -16.92 -13.02
CA GLY A 317 -12.61 -18.21 -12.47
C GLY A 317 -11.45 -19.16 -12.12
N VAL A 318 -10.20 -18.70 -12.10
CA VAL A 318 -9.05 -19.55 -11.78
C VAL A 318 -9.04 -19.91 -10.29
N ARG A 319 -9.08 -21.22 -10.01
CA ARG A 319 -9.05 -21.81 -8.65
C ARG A 319 -7.77 -22.58 -8.32
N SER A 320 -6.96 -22.93 -9.32
CA SER A 320 -5.75 -23.74 -9.15
C SER A 320 -4.70 -23.04 -8.28
N SER A 321 -4.36 -23.59 -7.12
CA SER A 321 -3.31 -23.06 -6.23
C SER A 321 -1.94 -23.02 -6.91
N ARG A 322 -1.66 -24.01 -7.76
CA ARG A 322 -0.46 -24.07 -8.60
C ARG A 322 -0.40 -22.88 -9.56
N ALA A 323 -1.53 -22.48 -10.16
CA ALA A 323 -1.58 -21.30 -11.02
C ALA A 323 -1.16 -20.03 -10.28
N TYR A 324 -1.65 -19.81 -9.04
CA TYR A 324 -1.28 -18.65 -8.23
C TYR A 324 0.20 -18.69 -7.81
N GLN A 325 0.75 -19.87 -7.54
CA GLN A 325 2.18 -20.03 -7.23
C GLN A 325 3.05 -19.70 -8.45
N GLN A 326 2.71 -20.20 -9.63
CA GLN A 326 3.41 -19.88 -10.88
C GLN A 326 3.33 -18.37 -11.21
N ALA A 327 2.13 -17.79 -11.12
CA ALA A 327 1.94 -16.36 -11.32
C ALA A 327 2.77 -15.52 -10.34
N LYS A 328 2.74 -15.86 -9.05
CA LYS A 328 3.53 -15.16 -8.02
C LYS A 328 5.03 -15.24 -8.31
N LYS A 329 5.55 -16.40 -8.74
CA LYS A 329 6.97 -16.57 -9.07
C LYS A 329 7.38 -15.62 -10.20
N VAL A 330 6.68 -15.68 -11.32
CA VAL A 330 6.97 -14.85 -12.51
C VAL A 330 6.82 -13.35 -12.18
N CYS A 331 5.71 -12.96 -11.54
CA CYS A 331 5.46 -11.57 -11.16
C CYS A 331 6.50 -11.03 -10.17
N CYS A 332 7.01 -11.84 -9.24
CA CYS A 332 8.09 -11.42 -8.34
C CYS A 332 9.38 -11.10 -9.11
N ILE A 333 9.76 -11.92 -10.09
CA ILE A 333 10.97 -11.70 -10.90
C ILE A 333 10.81 -10.46 -11.79
N MET A 334 9.64 -10.29 -12.42
CA MET A 334 9.33 -9.07 -13.18
C MET A 334 9.37 -7.82 -12.30
N GLY A 335 8.86 -7.91 -11.07
CA GLY A 335 8.90 -6.82 -10.11
C GLY A 335 10.31 -6.48 -9.63
N GLU A 336 11.17 -7.48 -9.45
CA GLU A 336 12.59 -7.28 -9.14
C GLU A 336 13.28 -6.49 -10.25
N TYR A 337 13.14 -6.96 -11.49
CA TYR A 337 13.68 -6.26 -12.66
C TYR A 337 13.12 -4.83 -12.77
N PHE A 338 11.81 -4.65 -12.61
CA PHE A 338 11.17 -3.34 -12.71
C PHE A 338 11.70 -2.32 -11.70
N GLN A 339 11.91 -2.71 -10.44
CA GLN A 339 12.44 -1.79 -9.43
C GLN A 339 13.92 -1.51 -9.66
N ILE A 340 14.71 -2.48 -10.11
CA ILE A 340 16.12 -2.23 -10.46
C ILE A 340 16.23 -1.22 -11.61
N GLN A 341 15.30 -1.26 -12.57
CA GLN A 341 15.20 -0.21 -13.59
C GLN A 341 14.83 1.15 -12.97
N ASP A 342 13.94 1.17 -11.97
CA ASP A 342 13.53 2.40 -11.29
C ASP A 342 14.72 3.05 -10.56
N ASP A 343 15.47 2.28 -9.78
CA ASP A 343 16.69 2.73 -9.07
C ASP A 343 17.78 3.20 -10.05
N TYR A 344 17.93 2.52 -11.19
CA TYR A 344 18.85 2.94 -12.25
C TYR A 344 18.42 4.28 -12.86
N LEU A 345 17.13 4.43 -13.18
CA LEU A 345 16.55 5.64 -13.74
C LEU A 345 16.52 6.80 -12.72
N ASP A 346 16.45 6.52 -11.43
CA ASP A 346 16.56 7.53 -10.37
C ASP A 346 17.95 8.19 -10.41
N CYS A 347 19.01 7.40 -10.57
CA CYS A 347 20.38 7.92 -10.63
C CYS A 347 20.74 8.55 -11.98
N TYR A 348 20.32 7.95 -13.11
CA TYR A 348 20.80 8.27 -14.46
C TYR A 348 19.72 8.80 -15.42
N GLY A 349 18.45 8.67 -15.08
CA GLY A 349 17.34 9.17 -15.88
C GLY A 349 17.23 10.69 -15.83
N LYS A 350 16.63 11.26 -16.86
CA LYS A 350 16.33 12.69 -16.92
C LYS A 350 15.02 12.97 -16.18
N PRO A 351 14.94 14.02 -15.33
CA PRO A 351 13.70 14.36 -14.62
C PRO A 351 12.48 14.52 -15.52
N GLU A 352 12.66 15.06 -16.73
CA GLU A 352 11.59 15.25 -17.72
C GLU A 352 11.07 13.92 -18.28
N ASP A 353 11.91 12.89 -18.28
CA ASP A 353 11.55 11.57 -18.76
C ASP A 353 10.90 10.70 -17.68
N ILE A 354 11.39 10.79 -16.45
CA ILE A 354 10.90 9.98 -15.31
C ILE A 354 9.75 10.67 -14.54
N GLY A 355 9.58 11.98 -14.71
CA GLY A 355 8.52 12.78 -14.08
C GLY A 355 8.73 13.06 -12.58
N LYS A 356 9.95 12.84 -12.07
CA LYS A 356 10.42 13.14 -10.72
C LYS A 356 11.90 13.53 -10.75
N VAL A 357 12.39 14.20 -9.71
CA VAL A 357 13.83 14.33 -9.46
C VAL A 357 14.30 13.07 -8.73
N GLY A 358 15.43 12.49 -9.16
CA GLY A 358 16.00 11.33 -8.47
C GLY A 358 16.70 11.71 -7.17
N THR A 359 16.34 11.03 -6.08
CA THR A 359 16.76 11.36 -4.72
C THR A 359 17.35 10.19 -3.95
N ASP A 360 17.46 8.99 -4.54
CA ASP A 360 17.89 7.78 -3.82
C ASP A 360 19.22 7.94 -3.06
N ILE A 361 20.18 8.67 -3.64
CA ILE A 361 21.49 8.93 -3.01
C ILE A 361 21.34 9.88 -1.83
N GLN A 362 20.55 10.95 -1.98
CA GLN A 362 20.31 11.96 -0.97
C GLN A 362 19.54 11.37 0.21
N ASP A 363 18.50 10.58 -0.09
CA ASP A 363 17.59 9.95 0.86
C ASP A 363 18.19 8.71 1.52
N ASN A 364 19.45 8.38 1.18
CA ASN A 364 20.18 7.25 1.76
C ASN A 364 19.42 5.93 1.56
N LYS A 365 18.85 5.74 0.35
CA LYS A 365 18.09 4.54 0.01
C LYS A 365 18.99 3.33 -0.18
N CYS A 366 18.48 2.16 0.17
CA CYS A 366 19.13 0.88 -0.13
C CYS A 366 18.90 0.51 -1.61
N SER A 367 19.31 1.37 -2.56
CA SER A 367 19.06 1.13 -3.97
C SER A 367 19.97 0.04 -4.57
N TRP A 368 19.59 -0.51 -5.71
CA TRP A 368 20.38 -1.53 -6.40
C TRP A 368 21.81 -1.07 -6.66
N LEU A 369 21.99 0.20 -7.07
CA LEU A 369 23.30 0.76 -7.42
C LEU A 369 24.25 0.76 -6.22
N VAL A 370 23.80 1.18 -5.04
CA VAL A 370 24.66 1.19 -3.85
C VAL A 370 24.98 -0.22 -3.37
N VAL A 371 24.03 -1.16 -3.46
CA VAL A 371 24.25 -2.56 -3.11
C VAL A 371 25.29 -3.20 -4.04
N GLN A 372 25.18 -2.96 -5.36
CA GLN A 372 26.15 -3.47 -6.32
C GLN A 372 27.53 -2.81 -6.17
N ALA A 373 27.58 -1.51 -5.87
CA ALA A 373 28.82 -0.82 -5.57
C ALA A 373 29.49 -1.41 -4.33
N LEU A 374 28.75 -1.60 -3.23
CA LEU A 374 29.30 -2.14 -1.98
C LEU A 374 29.79 -3.58 -2.13
N LYS A 375 29.12 -4.40 -2.96
CA LYS A 375 29.54 -5.77 -3.26
C LYS A 375 30.91 -5.85 -3.94
N ASP A 376 31.19 -4.91 -4.85
CA ASP A 376 32.42 -4.91 -5.65
C ASP A 376 33.48 -3.94 -5.07
N ALA A 377 33.15 -3.16 -4.04
CA ALA A 377 34.00 -2.09 -3.51
C ALA A 377 35.20 -2.62 -2.71
N GLY A 378 36.39 -2.09 -3.02
CA GLY A 378 37.54 -2.15 -2.13
C GLY A 378 37.42 -1.15 -0.97
N GLU A 379 38.42 -1.13 -0.08
CA GLU A 379 38.43 -0.23 1.08
C GLU A 379 38.34 1.25 0.70
N LYS A 380 38.97 1.65 -0.42
CA LYS A 380 38.96 3.03 -0.90
C LYS A 380 37.58 3.45 -1.40
N GLU A 381 36.97 2.65 -2.25
CA GLU A 381 35.63 2.88 -2.79
C GLU A 381 34.57 2.91 -1.68
N ARG A 382 34.70 2.00 -0.70
CA ARG A 382 33.81 1.96 0.46
C ARG A 382 33.88 3.23 1.30
N LYS A 383 35.09 3.74 1.58
CA LYS A 383 35.26 5.03 2.29
C LYS A 383 34.66 6.21 1.52
N VAL A 384 34.66 6.17 0.18
CA VAL A 384 33.99 7.19 -0.63
C VAL A 384 32.47 7.11 -0.42
N LEU A 385 31.87 5.92 -0.46
CA LEU A 385 30.43 5.76 -0.21
C LEU A 385 30.06 6.21 1.21
N GLU A 386 30.77 5.74 2.24
CA GLU A 386 30.50 6.08 3.65
C GLU A 386 30.58 7.59 3.94
N LYS A 387 31.44 8.32 3.22
CA LYS A 387 31.62 9.78 3.39
C LYS A 387 30.60 10.62 2.61
N ASN A 388 30.10 10.13 1.48
CA ASN A 388 29.37 10.94 0.51
C ASN A 388 27.91 10.52 0.28
N TYR A 389 27.51 9.29 0.62
CA TYR A 389 26.13 8.83 0.47
C TYR A 389 25.20 9.46 1.52
N GLY A 390 23.89 9.56 1.25
CA GLY A 390 22.92 10.10 2.20
C GLY A 390 23.07 11.60 2.50
N SER A 391 23.39 12.40 1.48
CA SER A 391 23.62 13.83 1.66
C SER A 391 23.05 14.66 0.51
N TRP A 392 22.40 15.77 0.87
CA TRP A 392 21.87 16.77 -0.07
C TRP A 392 22.95 17.71 -0.66
N ASP A 393 24.22 17.56 -0.25
CA ASP A 393 25.34 18.29 -0.87
C ASP A 393 25.62 17.72 -2.28
N GLU A 394 25.35 18.53 -3.30
CA GLU A 394 25.54 18.18 -4.71
C GLU A 394 26.95 17.65 -5.01
N SER A 395 27.98 18.18 -4.33
CA SER A 395 29.36 17.74 -4.54
C SER A 395 29.61 16.32 -4.03
N LYS A 396 28.88 15.90 -3.00
CA LYS A 396 28.92 14.52 -2.47
C LYS A 396 28.14 13.57 -3.35
N VAL A 397 26.93 13.96 -3.78
CA VAL A 397 26.15 13.19 -4.76
C VAL A 397 26.95 12.96 -6.03
N LYS A 398 27.63 14.00 -6.54
CA LYS A 398 28.50 13.90 -7.71
C LYS A 398 29.61 12.87 -7.53
N LYS A 399 30.28 12.84 -6.37
CA LYS A 399 31.33 11.84 -6.07
C LYS A 399 30.80 10.41 -6.06
N VAL A 400 29.59 10.20 -5.54
CA VAL A 400 28.93 8.89 -5.59
C VAL A 400 28.66 8.47 -7.03
N LYS A 401 28.09 9.37 -7.85
CA LYS A 401 27.83 9.09 -9.28
C LYS A 401 29.11 8.83 -10.07
N GLU A 402 30.16 9.63 -9.85
CA GLU A 402 31.49 9.41 -10.45
C GLU A 402 32.08 8.06 -10.06
N LEU A 403 31.91 7.64 -8.79
CA LEU A 403 32.33 6.31 -8.35
C LEU A 403 31.55 5.21 -9.07
N TYR A 404 30.22 5.32 -9.17
CA TYR A 404 29.40 4.35 -9.91
C TYR A 404 29.82 4.25 -11.38
N THR A 405 30.14 5.37 -12.02
CA THR A 405 30.68 5.39 -13.39
C THR A 405 32.04 4.67 -13.46
N LYS A 406 32.97 4.96 -12.55
CA LYS A 406 34.28 4.29 -12.49
C LYS A 406 34.15 2.78 -12.27
N MET A 407 33.15 2.34 -11.50
CA MET A 407 32.85 0.92 -11.25
C MET A 407 32.08 0.26 -12.40
N GLY A 408 31.72 0.99 -13.46
CA GLY A 408 31.02 0.43 -14.61
C GLY A 408 29.60 -0.05 -14.31
N LEU A 409 28.91 0.55 -13.32
CA LEU A 409 27.58 0.07 -12.91
C LEU A 409 26.53 0.20 -14.01
N THR A 410 26.67 1.15 -14.93
CA THR A 410 25.81 1.25 -16.13
C THR A 410 25.91 0.01 -17.02
N ASP A 411 27.11 -0.53 -17.23
CA ASP A 411 27.27 -1.74 -18.04
C ASP A 411 26.87 -3.00 -17.26
N LYS A 412 27.05 -2.99 -15.93
CA LYS A 412 26.51 -4.04 -15.06
C LYS A 412 24.98 -4.10 -15.13
N PHE A 413 24.31 -2.94 -15.15
CA PHE A 413 22.86 -2.86 -15.32
C PHE A 413 22.40 -3.39 -16.68
N LYS A 414 23.07 -3.01 -17.78
CA LYS A 414 22.72 -3.53 -19.12
C LYS A 414 22.82 -5.05 -19.19
N ARG A 415 23.88 -5.65 -18.64
CA ARG A 415 24.01 -7.11 -18.55
C ARG A 415 22.90 -7.73 -17.71
N TYR A 416 22.63 -7.15 -16.52
CA TYR A 416 21.54 -7.59 -15.66
C TYR A 416 20.18 -7.53 -16.36
N GLU A 417 19.91 -6.50 -17.15
CA GLU A 417 18.67 -6.35 -17.92
C GLU A 417 18.50 -7.47 -18.97
N GLU A 418 19.57 -7.83 -19.69
CA GLU A 418 19.56 -8.94 -20.64
C GLU A 418 19.36 -10.29 -19.93
N GLU A 419 20.14 -10.56 -18.88
CA GLU A 419 20.05 -11.79 -18.07
C GLU A 419 18.66 -11.95 -17.42
N SER A 420 18.09 -10.87 -16.91
CA SER A 420 16.76 -10.86 -16.30
C SER A 420 15.67 -11.15 -17.32
N TYR A 421 15.77 -10.57 -18.52
CA TYR A 421 14.84 -10.87 -19.60
C TYR A 421 14.88 -12.35 -19.96
N GLU A 422 16.07 -12.92 -20.15
CA GLU A 422 16.22 -14.35 -20.43
C GLU A 422 15.70 -15.23 -19.29
N GLN A 423 15.96 -14.86 -18.04
CA GLN A 423 15.43 -15.58 -16.88
C GLN A 423 13.90 -15.56 -16.87
N ILE A 424 13.30 -14.40 -17.12
CA ILE A 424 11.84 -14.29 -17.20
C ILE A 424 11.30 -15.17 -18.33
N GLN A 425 11.93 -15.15 -19.52
CA GLN A 425 11.51 -16.01 -20.65
C GLN A 425 11.56 -17.50 -20.28
N ARG A 426 12.62 -17.97 -19.61
CA ARG A 426 12.71 -19.37 -19.12
C ARG A 426 11.61 -19.70 -18.11
N GLU A 427 11.32 -18.78 -17.20
CA GLU A 427 10.25 -18.97 -16.22
C GLU A 427 8.86 -19.00 -16.88
N LEU A 428 8.67 -18.25 -17.96
CA LEU A 428 7.46 -18.30 -18.77
C LEU A 428 7.29 -19.61 -19.53
N ASP A 429 8.38 -20.29 -19.93
CA ASP A 429 8.31 -21.62 -20.55
C ASP A 429 7.78 -22.69 -19.58
N GLU A 430 7.98 -22.49 -18.28
CA GLU A 430 7.54 -23.40 -17.21
C GLU A 430 6.08 -23.15 -16.75
N VAL A 431 5.45 -22.05 -17.18
CA VAL A 431 4.05 -21.75 -16.85
C VAL A 431 3.12 -22.65 -17.68
N LYS A 432 2.31 -23.47 -16.99
CA LYS A 432 1.40 -24.44 -17.63
C LYS A 432 -0.07 -24.18 -17.31
N GLU A 433 -0.32 -23.61 -16.14
CA GLU A 433 -1.68 -23.39 -15.65
C GLU A 433 -2.30 -22.10 -16.20
N LEU A 434 -1.50 -21.19 -16.75
CA LEU A 434 -1.94 -19.90 -17.28
C LEU A 434 -1.41 -19.69 -18.72
N PRO A 435 -2.14 -18.94 -19.57
CA PRO A 435 -1.61 -18.52 -20.85
C PRO A 435 -0.34 -17.68 -20.64
N ARG A 436 0.71 -17.95 -21.41
CA ARG A 436 1.98 -17.20 -21.37
C ARG A 436 1.76 -15.71 -21.65
N GLU A 437 0.81 -15.41 -22.52
CA GLU A 437 0.45 -14.07 -22.97
C GLU A 437 -0.01 -13.16 -21.82
N VAL A 438 -0.49 -13.72 -20.70
CA VAL A 438 -0.79 -12.96 -19.48
C VAL A 438 0.42 -12.15 -19.02
N PHE A 439 1.60 -12.76 -19.09
CA PHE A 439 2.83 -12.19 -18.58
C PHE A 439 3.62 -11.45 -19.67
N GLU A 440 3.60 -11.93 -20.91
CA GLU A 440 4.32 -11.29 -22.03
C GLU A 440 3.86 -9.85 -22.26
N LEU A 441 2.57 -9.57 -22.09
CA LEU A 441 2.04 -8.22 -22.20
C LEU A 441 2.59 -7.29 -21.12
N LEU A 442 2.84 -7.81 -19.92
CA LEU A 442 3.48 -7.05 -18.84
C LEU A 442 4.96 -6.86 -19.12
N LEU A 443 5.65 -7.93 -19.53
CA LEU A 443 7.08 -7.90 -19.87
C LEU A 443 7.36 -6.88 -20.98
N LYS A 444 6.54 -6.87 -22.04
CA LYS A 444 6.68 -5.94 -23.16
C LYS A 444 6.55 -4.47 -22.73
N LYS A 445 5.80 -4.19 -21.66
CA LYS A 445 5.63 -2.82 -21.12
C LYS A 445 6.83 -2.35 -20.31
N ILE A 446 7.67 -3.27 -19.80
CA ILE A 446 8.76 -2.95 -18.87
C ILE A 446 10.15 -3.18 -19.47
N TYR A 447 10.31 -4.14 -20.40
CA TYR A 447 11.60 -4.45 -20.99
C TYR A 447 12.13 -3.26 -21.79
N LYS A 448 13.36 -2.80 -21.47
CA LYS A 448 14.00 -1.62 -22.07
C LYS A 448 13.15 -0.36 -22.01
N ARG A 449 12.34 -0.20 -20.94
CA ARG A 449 11.55 1.01 -20.74
C ARG A 449 12.47 2.21 -20.55
N SER A 450 12.17 3.30 -21.26
CA SER A 450 12.84 4.59 -21.09
C SER A 450 12.13 5.51 -20.09
N LYS A 451 10.95 5.11 -19.62
CA LYS A 451 10.11 5.83 -18.65
C LYS A 451 9.45 4.86 -17.71
#